data_AF-A0A9P6ZKG5-F1
#
_entry.id   AF-A0A9P6ZKG5-F1
#
_cell.length_a   1.000
_cell.length_b   1.000
_cell.length_c   1.000
_cell.angle_alpha   90.00
_cell.angle_beta   90.00
_cell.angle_gamma   90.00
#
_symmetry.space_group_name_H-M   'P 1'
#
loop_
_entity.id
_entity.type
_entity.pdbx_description
1 polymer ?
#
loop_
_entity_poly.entity_id
_entity_poly.type
_entity_poly.pdbx_seq_one_letter_code
_entity_poly.pdbx_strand_id
1 'polypeptide(L)'
;GYRFPEPALLLGPKLLERFQGYIATWLACRPLWIGRVDHNPPRNYPSPQLWCDFLGSGLATQSQGAVPKGKDPERKGLTVVEKRKTVMRDLFGDDVLDTQGDLFAPEGSVGILHLANPPQCLTQRITWEIFELGFHYELQDLNRYLAHKCWVDDPTSREQLLHSIFPG
;
A
#
# COMPACT_ATOMS: atom_id res chain seq x y z
N GLY A 1 -3.17 -5.90 -12.43
CA GLY A 1 -2.22 -5.07 -11.68
C GLY A 1 -1.37 -5.94 -10.77
N TYR A 2 -0.65 -5.35 -9.83
CA TYR A 2 0.26 -6.06 -8.93
C TYR A 2 -0.30 -6.13 -7.51
N ARG A 3 -0.12 -7.30 -6.88
CA ARG A 3 -0.58 -7.58 -5.52
C ARG A 3 0.12 -6.69 -4.49
N PHE A 4 1.33 -6.23 -4.75
CA PHE A 4 2.08 -5.25 -3.93
C PHE A 4 2.61 -4.12 -4.81
N PRO A 5 2.88 -2.92 -4.26
CA PRO A 5 3.53 -1.86 -5.02
C PRO A 5 4.92 -2.31 -5.47
N GLU A 6 5.31 -1.96 -6.69
CA GLU A 6 6.68 -2.21 -7.14
C GLU A 6 7.67 -1.43 -6.25
N PRO A 7 8.78 -2.03 -5.80
CA PRO A 7 9.76 -1.35 -4.96
C PRO A 7 10.29 -0.05 -5.58
N ALA A 8 10.44 0.00 -6.89
CA ALA A 8 10.86 1.20 -7.63
C ALA A 8 9.88 2.37 -7.45
N LEU A 9 8.59 2.13 -7.19
CA LEU A 9 7.61 3.19 -6.93
C LEU A 9 7.85 3.84 -5.57
N LEU A 10 8.27 3.06 -4.57
CA LEU A 10 8.57 3.56 -3.23
C LEU A 10 9.92 4.25 -3.17
N LEU A 11 10.92 3.76 -3.92
CA LEU A 11 12.30 4.28 -3.91
C LEU A 11 12.57 5.35 -4.96
N GLY A 12 11.76 5.40 -6.02
CA GLY A 12 11.96 6.30 -7.16
C GLY A 12 11.78 7.80 -6.90
N PRO A 13 11.02 8.27 -5.90
CA PRO A 13 10.89 9.70 -5.64
C PRO A 13 12.23 10.37 -5.32
N LYS A 14 12.64 11.33 -6.15
CA LYS A 14 13.88 12.12 -5.94
C LYS A 14 13.73 13.22 -4.88
N LEU A 15 12.49 13.67 -4.64
CA LEU A 15 12.19 14.67 -3.61
C LEU A 15 12.03 13.96 -2.27
N LEU A 16 12.82 14.35 -1.27
CA LEU A 16 12.85 13.71 0.05
C LEU A 16 11.46 13.67 0.72
N GLU A 17 10.72 14.77 0.65
CA GLU A 17 9.35 14.85 1.19
C GLU A 17 8.46 13.79 0.53
N ARG A 18 8.52 13.68 -0.81
CA ARG A 18 7.72 12.71 -1.56
C ARG A 18 8.09 11.27 -1.20
N PHE A 19 9.38 11.01 -1.06
CA PHE A 19 9.89 9.71 -0.62
C PHE A 19 9.37 9.35 0.78
N GLN A 20 9.47 10.27 1.75
CA GLN A 20 8.95 10.08 3.11
C GLN A 20 7.44 9.84 3.11
N GLY A 21 6.67 10.60 2.33
CA GLY A 21 5.22 10.42 2.22
C GLY A 21 4.83 9.06 1.66
N TYR A 22 5.58 8.54 0.69
CA TYR A 22 5.35 7.22 0.10
C TYR A 22 5.62 6.12 1.13
N ILE A 23 6.75 6.20 1.83
CA ILE A 23 7.11 5.25 2.89
C ILE A 23 6.10 5.27 4.03
N ALA A 24 5.70 6.47 4.50
CA ALA A 24 4.72 6.61 5.57
C ALA A 24 3.36 6.04 5.17
N THR A 25 2.90 6.35 3.96
CA THR A 25 1.62 5.85 3.45
C THR A 25 1.64 4.33 3.32
N TRP A 26 2.73 3.74 2.80
CA TRP A 26 2.89 2.30 2.73
C TRP A 26 2.87 1.65 4.12
N LEU A 27 3.69 2.15 5.05
CA LEU A 27 3.77 1.57 6.40
C LEU A 27 2.42 1.65 7.14
N ALA A 28 1.69 2.75 7.00
CA ALA A 28 0.36 2.90 7.59
C ALA A 28 -0.65 1.91 6.99
N CYS A 29 -0.59 1.65 5.68
CA CYS A 29 -1.55 0.76 5.02
C CYS A 29 -1.17 -0.71 4.99
N ARG A 30 0.11 -1.02 5.19
CA ARG A 30 0.71 -2.34 5.05
C ARG A 30 -0.10 -3.46 5.73
N PRO A 31 -0.40 -3.42 7.04
CA PRO A 31 -1.10 -4.53 7.69
C PRO A 31 -2.52 -4.75 7.14
N LEU A 32 -3.20 -3.66 6.77
CA LEU A 32 -4.55 -3.71 6.21
C LEU A 32 -4.54 -4.30 4.80
N TRP A 33 -3.53 -3.95 4.01
CA TRP A 33 -3.39 -4.48 2.66
C TRP A 33 -3.04 -5.97 2.66
N ILE A 34 -2.08 -6.39 3.51
CA ILE A 34 -1.74 -7.82 3.67
C ILE A 34 -2.99 -8.59 4.14
N GLY A 35 -3.67 -8.12 5.17
CA GLY A 35 -4.90 -8.74 5.66
C GLY A 35 -5.99 -8.85 4.58
N ARG A 36 -6.15 -7.83 3.74
CA ARG A 36 -7.07 -7.88 2.59
C ARG A 36 -6.66 -8.94 1.58
N VAL A 37 -5.39 -9.00 1.20
CA VAL A 37 -4.88 -9.99 0.24
C VAL A 37 -5.10 -11.41 0.73
N ASP A 38 -4.92 -11.66 2.03
CA ASP A 38 -5.09 -13.00 2.63
C ASP A 38 -6.56 -13.42 2.74
N HIS A 39 -7.43 -12.54 3.21
CA HIS A 39 -8.79 -12.92 3.61
C HIS A 39 -9.86 -12.56 2.57
N ASN A 40 -9.66 -11.50 1.80
CA ASN A 40 -10.60 -11.01 0.80
C ASN A 40 -9.88 -10.40 -0.40
N PRO A 41 -9.13 -11.21 -1.18
CA PRO A 41 -8.30 -10.70 -2.26
C PRO A 41 -9.15 -9.99 -3.32
N PRO A 42 -8.72 -8.82 -3.81
CA PRO A 42 -9.46 -8.10 -4.85
C PRO A 42 -9.48 -8.93 -6.14
N ARG A 43 -10.61 -8.87 -6.87
CA ARG A 43 -10.73 -9.54 -8.17
C ARG A 43 -9.68 -9.06 -9.18
N ASN A 44 -9.36 -7.76 -9.13
CA ASN A 44 -8.33 -7.15 -9.95
C ASN A 44 -7.35 -6.41 -9.03
N TYR A 45 -6.07 -6.78 -9.10
CA TYR A 45 -5.05 -6.08 -8.34
C TYR A 45 -4.77 -4.68 -8.88
N PRO A 46 -4.37 -3.72 -8.01
CA PRO A 46 -4.12 -2.33 -8.38
C PRO A 46 -3.08 -2.18 -9.50
N SER A 47 -3.28 -1.22 -10.39
CA SER A 47 -2.26 -0.86 -11.39
C SER A 47 -1.09 -0.10 -10.74
N PRO A 48 0.10 -0.06 -11.36
CA PRO A 48 1.19 0.79 -10.90
C PRO A 48 0.78 2.26 -10.72
N GLN A 49 -0.09 2.78 -11.59
CA GLN A 49 -0.60 4.14 -11.48
C GLN A 49 -1.48 4.32 -10.24
N LEU A 50 -2.36 3.37 -9.95
CA LEU A 50 -3.22 3.43 -8.77
C LEU A 50 -2.39 3.37 -7.47
N TRP A 51 -1.33 2.55 -7.45
CA TRP A 51 -0.34 2.54 -6.36
C TRP A 51 0.38 3.89 -6.22
N CYS A 52 0.85 4.48 -7.32
CA CYS A 52 1.47 5.80 -7.31
C CYS A 52 0.54 6.88 -6.74
N ASP A 53 -0.71 6.90 -7.19
CA ASP A 53 -1.70 7.90 -6.79
C ASP A 53 -2.04 7.76 -5.30
N PHE A 54 -2.15 6.52 -4.80
CA PHE A 54 -2.38 6.24 -3.40
C PHE A 54 -1.21 6.67 -2.51
N LEU A 55 0.01 6.24 -2.84
CA LEU A 55 1.21 6.56 -2.07
C LEU A 55 1.51 8.07 -2.06
N GLY A 56 1.18 8.76 -3.15
CA GLY A 56 1.31 10.21 -3.25
C GLY A 56 0.22 11.01 -2.54
N SER A 57 -0.90 10.38 -2.16
CA SER A 57 -2.04 11.08 -1.55
C SER A 57 -1.73 11.67 -0.16
N GLY A 58 -0.78 11.08 0.58
CA GLY A 58 -0.40 11.55 1.93
C GLY A 58 0.37 12.88 1.95
N LEU A 59 0.94 13.29 0.81
CA LEU A 59 1.73 14.53 0.69
C LEU A 59 0.88 15.77 0.50
N ALA A 60 -0.26 15.61 -0.16
CA ALA A 60 -1.06 16.73 -0.60
C ALA A 60 -1.77 17.48 0.56
N THR A 61 -1.74 16.92 1.77
CA THR A 61 -2.20 17.58 3.00
C THR A 61 -1.13 18.48 3.63
N GLN A 62 0.17 18.21 3.41
CA GLN A 62 1.26 19.00 4.01
C GLN A 62 1.58 20.28 3.22
N SER A 63 1.25 20.32 1.93
CA SER A 63 1.53 21.49 1.07
C SER A 63 0.54 22.65 1.21
N GLN A 64 -0.52 22.53 2.03
CA GLN A 64 -1.51 23.59 2.24
C GLN A 64 -1.29 24.33 3.58
N GLY A 65 -0.07 24.84 3.76
CA GLY A 65 0.17 26.01 4.63
C GLY A 65 0.05 27.35 3.89
N ALA A 66 -0.22 27.34 2.58
CA ALA A 66 -0.37 28.54 1.77
C ALA A 66 -1.85 28.85 1.51
N VAL A 67 -2.36 29.87 2.19
CA VAL A 67 -3.68 30.50 1.97
C VAL A 67 -3.87 30.84 0.48
N PRO A 68 -4.90 30.34 -0.22
CA PRO A 68 -5.24 30.86 -1.54
C PRO A 68 -5.97 32.18 -1.35
N LYS A 69 -5.26 33.29 -1.62
CA LYS A 69 -5.89 34.59 -1.86
C LYS A 69 -6.69 34.52 -3.16
N GLY A 70 -8.01 34.44 -3.03
CA GLY A 70 -9.05 34.91 -3.95
C GLY A 70 -8.99 34.50 -5.43
N LYS A 71 -9.97 33.71 -5.88
CA LYS A 71 -11.02 34.09 -6.86
C LYS A 71 -11.80 32.86 -7.38
N ASP A 72 -13.11 33.08 -7.51
CA ASP A 72 -14.18 32.35 -8.22
C ASP A 72 -14.61 30.92 -7.79
N PRO A 73 -15.92 30.71 -7.48
CA PRO A 73 -16.45 29.43 -7.00
C PRO A 73 -17.15 28.64 -8.11
N GLU A 74 -16.48 28.25 -9.21
CA GLU A 74 -17.18 27.43 -10.22
C GLU A 74 -16.30 26.45 -11.02
N ARG A 75 -15.34 25.83 -10.34
CA ARG A 75 -14.76 24.55 -10.76
C ARG A 75 -14.53 23.73 -9.50
N LYS A 76 -15.54 22.98 -9.05
CA LYS A 76 -15.37 21.98 -7.99
C LYS A 76 -14.54 20.82 -8.53
N GLY A 77 -13.23 21.07 -8.70
CA GLY A 77 -12.25 20.02 -8.70
C GLY A 77 -12.35 19.30 -7.36
N LEU A 78 -12.39 17.98 -7.40
CA LEU A 78 -12.40 17.14 -6.21
C LEU A 78 -11.24 17.57 -5.29
N THR A 79 -11.54 17.92 -4.05
CA THR A 79 -10.53 18.33 -3.07
C THR A 79 -9.49 17.22 -2.90
N VAL A 80 -8.28 17.57 -2.48
CA VAL A 80 -7.21 16.59 -2.22
C VAL A 80 -7.69 15.44 -1.32
N VAL A 81 -8.48 15.78 -0.30
CA VAL A 81 -9.06 14.83 0.66
C VAL A 81 -10.06 13.90 -0.03
N GLU A 82 -10.92 14.43 -0.88
CA GLU A 82 -11.89 13.61 -1.63
C GLU A 82 -11.20 12.71 -2.67
N LYS A 83 -10.15 13.19 -3.36
CA LYS A 83 -9.36 12.34 -4.28
C LYS A 83 -8.72 11.16 -3.55
N ARG A 84 -8.19 11.43 -2.35
CA ARG A 84 -7.64 10.41 -1.48
C ARG A 84 -8.68 9.37 -1.07
N LYS A 85 -9.86 9.83 -0.64
CA LYS A 85 -10.98 8.93 -0.29
C LYS A 85 -11.38 8.06 -1.48
N THR A 86 -11.42 8.63 -2.69
CA THR A 86 -11.68 7.84 -3.91
C THR A 86 -10.63 6.76 -4.13
N VAL A 87 -9.33 7.10 -4.07
CA VAL A 87 -8.26 6.10 -4.27
C VAL A 87 -8.26 5.04 -3.18
N MET A 88 -8.54 5.41 -1.93
CA MET A 88 -8.71 4.46 -0.83
C MET A 88 -9.89 3.54 -1.04
N ARG A 89 -11.00 4.05 -1.58
CA ARG A 89 -12.19 3.25 -1.91
C ARG A 89 -11.86 2.24 -2.99
N ASP A 90 -11.15 2.68 -4.02
CA ASP A 90 -10.76 1.82 -5.12
C ASP A 90 -9.82 0.70 -4.65
N LEU A 91 -8.96 0.96 -3.65
CA LEU A 91 -8.05 -0.03 -3.09
C LEU A 91 -8.69 -0.94 -2.05
N PHE A 92 -9.41 -0.38 -1.07
CA PHE A 92 -9.85 -1.06 0.15
C PHE A 92 -11.38 -1.23 0.24
N GLY A 93 -12.16 -0.65 -0.66
CA GLY A 93 -13.63 -0.63 -0.58
C GLY A 93 -14.16 0.36 0.48
N ASP A 94 -15.48 0.50 0.54
CA ASP A 94 -16.15 1.45 1.43
C ASP A 94 -16.02 1.09 2.92
N ASP A 95 -16.07 -0.21 3.26
CA ASP A 95 -16.07 -0.67 4.67
C ASP A 95 -14.80 -0.29 5.44
N VAL A 96 -13.64 -0.30 4.78
CA VAL A 96 -12.34 0.05 5.39
C VAL A 96 -12.17 1.57 5.50
N LEU A 97 -12.74 2.31 4.56
CA LEU A 97 -12.74 3.77 4.60
C LEU A 97 -13.50 4.32 5.80
N ASP A 98 -14.67 3.73 6.09
CA ASP A 98 -15.55 4.20 7.15
C ASP A 98 -15.02 3.86 8.55
N THR A 99 -14.21 2.80 8.68
CA THR A 99 -13.68 2.32 9.96
C THR A 99 -12.24 2.78 10.25
N GLN A 100 -11.42 2.96 9.21
CA GLN A 100 -9.98 3.18 9.35
C GLN A 100 -9.43 4.30 8.45
N GLY A 101 -10.29 5.04 7.73
CA GLY A 101 -9.89 6.15 6.86
C GLY A 101 -9.00 7.20 7.55
N ASP A 102 -9.24 7.46 8.84
CA ASP A 102 -8.47 8.41 9.65
C ASP A 102 -7.08 7.89 10.04
N LEU A 103 -6.89 6.56 10.08
CA LEU A 103 -5.61 5.93 10.44
C LEU A 103 -4.52 6.20 9.40
N PHE A 104 -4.94 6.47 8.17
CA PHE A 104 -4.06 6.87 7.09
C PHE A 104 -3.79 8.39 7.08
N ALA A 105 -4.50 9.20 7.87
CA ALA A 105 -4.23 10.64 7.93
C ALA A 105 -2.76 10.90 8.35
N PRO A 106 -2.13 11.99 7.86
CA PRO A 106 -0.76 12.33 8.24
C PRO A 106 -0.57 12.43 9.76
N GLU A 107 -1.64 12.79 10.46
CA GLU A 107 -1.76 12.94 11.92
C GLU A 107 -1.77 11.58 12.67
N GLY A 108 -2.15 10.48 12.03
CA GLY A 108 -1.99 9.12 12.58
C GLY A 108 -0.59 8.54 12.36
N SER A 109 0.19 9.16 11.46
CA SER A 109 1.53 8.73 11.06
C SER A 109 2.65 9.48 11.80
N VAL A 110 2.35 10.12 12.93
CA VAL A 110 3.22 11.05 13.68
C VAL A 110 4.58 10.44 14.07
N GLY A 111 4.68 9.12 14.18
CA GLY A 111 5.97 8.45 14.40
C GLY A 111 6.91 8.42 13.19
N ILE A 112 6.37 8.46 11.97
CA ILE A 112 7.12 8.29 10.71
C ILE A 112 7.58 9.65 10.15
N LEU A 113 6.85 10.73 10.42
CA LEU A 113 7.25 12.09 10.07
C LEU A 113 8.52 12.56 10.79
N HIS A 114 8.89 11.91 11.90
CA HIS A 114 10.16 12.14 12.60
C HIS A 114 11.38 11.46 11.94
N LEU A 115 11.20 10.69 10.86
CA LEU A 115 12.31 10.17 10.05
C LEU A 115 12.90 11.31 9.22
N ALA A 116 13.60 12.25 9.87
CA ALA A 116 14.51 13.16 9.19
C ALA A 116 15.53 12.31 8.43
N ASN A 117 15.31 12.13 7.12
CA ASN A 117 15.93 11.11 6.28
C ASN A 117 15.70 9.67 6.81
N PRO A 118 14.78 8.87 6.21
CA PRO A 118 14.61 7.49 6.68
C PRO A 118 15.96 6.76 6.58
N PRO A 119 16.42 6.10 7.66
CA PRO A 119 17.71 5.44 7.66
C PRO A 119 17.78 4.48 6.47
N GLN A 120 18.92 4.43 5.79
CA GLN A 120 19.13 3.52 4.66
C GLN A 120 18.72 2.08 5.00
N CYS A 121 18.93 1.64 6.25
CA CYS A 121 18.50 0.34 6.76
C CYS A 121 16.97 0.16 6.72
N LEU A 122 16.18 1.19 7.04
CA LEU A 122 14.71 1.14 6.95
C LEU A 122 14.27 0.99 5.50
N THR A 123 14.84 1.78 4.60
CA THR A 123 14.58 1.72 3.17
C THR A 123 14.91 0.33 2.60
N GLN A 124 16.06 -0.23 2.96
CA GLN A 124 16.48 -1.57 2.58
C GLN A 124 15.51 -2.63 3.11
N ARG A 125 15.13 -2.54 4.40
CA ARG A 125 14.20 -3.47 5.01
C ARG A 125 12.84 -3.48 4.32
N ILE A 126 12.26 -2.31 4.06
CA ILE A 126 10.98 -2.18 3.34
C ILE A 126 11.11 -2.75 1.93
N THR A 127 12.23 -2.49 1.26
CA THR A 127 12.49 -3.01 -0.10
C THR A 127 12.52 -4.53 -0.11
N TRP A 128 13.31 -5.14 0.77
CA TRP A 128 13.41 -6.59 0.90
C TRP A 128 12.07 -7.21 1.24
N GLU A 129 11.36 -6.61 2.18
CA GLU A 129 10.07 -7.10 2.62
C GLU A 129 9.03 -7.10 1.48
N ILE A 130 9.00 -6.08 0.63
CA ILE A 130 8.09 -6.05 -0.52
C ILE A 130 8.46 -7.10 -1.56
N PHE A 131 9.75 -7.33 -1.80
CA PHE A 131 10.19 -8.42 -2.67
C PHE A 131 9.84 -9.79 -2.09
N GLU A 132 10.04 -9.96 -0.78
CA GLU A 132 9.69 -11.19 -0.06
C GLU A 132 8.18 -11.46 -0.15
N LEU A 133 7.34 -10.45 0.12
CA LEU A 133 5.89 -10.55 -0.04
C LEU A 133 5.53 -10.90 -1.49
N GLY A 134 6.02 -10.14 -2.47
CA GLY A 134 5.77 -10.42 -3.89
C GLY A 134 6.10 -11.87 -4.26
N PHE A 135 7.30 -12.32 -3.89
CA PHE A 135 7.76 -13.68 -4.13
C PHE A 135 6.89 -14.72 -3.43
N HIS A 136 6.57 -14.53 -2.15
CA HIS A 136 5.79 -15.47 -1.37
C HIS A 136 4.42 -15.73 -2.03
N TYR A 137 3.74 -14.66 -2.41
CA TYR A 137 2.41 -14.76 -3.02
C TYR A 137 2.45 -15.26 -4.47
N GLU A 138 3.48 -14.92 -5.24
CA GLU A 138 3.69 -15.51 -6.58
C GLU A 138 3.96 -17.02 -6.50
N LEU A 139 4.76 -17.46 -5.53
CA LEU A 139 5.00 -18.87 -5.30
C LEU A 139 3.73 -19.60 -4.86
N GLN A 140 2.92 -18.99 -4.00
CA GLN A 140 1.62 -19.55 -3.61
C GLN A 140 0.72 -19.76 -4.85
N ASP A 141 0.64 -18.78 -5.74
CA ASP A 141 -0.17 -18.89 -6.95
C ASP A 141 0.40 -19.95 -7.91
N LEU A 142 1.73 -20.02 -8.05
CA LEU A 142 2.39 -21.06 -8.84
C LEU A 142 2.09 -22.45 -8.29
N ASN A 143 2.18 -22.64 -6.97
CA ASN A 143 1.87 -23.91 -6.33
C ASN A 143 0.40 -24.30 -6.52
N ARG A 144 -0.53 -23.34 -6.38
CA ARG A 144 -1.96 -23.54 -6.68
C ARG A 144 -2.17 -23.97 -8.13
N TYR A 145 -1.45 -23.37 -9.07
CA TYR A 145 -1.56 -23.69 -10.49
C TYR A 145 -1.02 -25.10 -10.81
N LEU A 146 0.19 -25.42 -10.35
CA LEU A 146 0.86 -26.69 -10.66
C LEU A 146 0.22 -27.90 -10.00
N ALA A 147 -0.24 -27.75 -8.76
CA ALA A 147 -0.68 -28.87 -7.93
C ALA A 147 -2.14 -28.71 -7.48
N HIS A 148 -2.96 -27.99 -8.25
CA HIS A 148 -4.37 -27.72 -7.91
C HIS A 148 -5.11 -28.98 -7.44
N LYS A 149 -5.03 -30.06 -8.23
CA LYS A 149 -5.72 -31.32 -7.95
C LYS A 149 -5.20 -32.06 -6.72
N CYS A 150 -3.92 -31.87 -6.36
CA CYS A 150 -3.31 -32.51 -5.20
C CYS A 150 -3.71 -31.83 -3.89
N TRP A 151 -4.05 -30.55 -3.95
CA TRP A 151 -4.32 -29.72 -2.77
C TRP A 151 -5.80 -29.38 -2.57
N VAL A 152 -6.70 -29.84 -3.43
CA VAL A 152 -8.16 -29.63 -3.26
C VAL A 152 -8.64 -30.27 -1.95
N ASP A 153 -8.13 -31.46 -1.64
CA ASP A 153 -8.56 -32.25 -0.49
C ASP A 153 -7.66 -32.06 0.75
N ASP A 154 -6.51 -31.39 0.60
CA ASP A 154 -5.53 -31.18 1.68
C ASP A 154 -4.89 -29.78 1.65
N PRO A 155 -5.66 -28.72 1.97
CA PRO A 155 -5.13 -27.36 2.03
C PRO A 155 -4.14 -27.16 3.19
N THR A 156 -4.25 -27.94 4.27
CA THR A 156 -3.42 -27.80 5.47
C THR A 156 -1.99 -28.27 5.23
N SER A 157 -1.79 -29.44 4.62
CA SER A 157 -0.43 -29.91 4.29
C SER A 157 0.22 -29.01 3.23
N ARG A 158 -0.57 -28.39 2.34
CA ARG A 158 -0.07 -27.40 1.39
C ARG A 158 0.53 -26.19 2.11
N GLU A 159 -0.17 -25.65 3.11
CA GLU A 159 0.31 -24.52 3.90
C GLU A 159 1.57 -24.90 4.68
N GLN A 160 1.61 -26.08 5.30
CA GLN A 160 2.80 -26.59 5.98
C GLN A 160 4.01 -26.72 5.04
N LEU A 161 3.81 -27.23 3.83
CA LEU A 161 4.85 -27.29 2.81
C LEU A 161 5.37 -25.90 2.45
N LEU A 162 4.48 -24.94 2.19
CA LEU A 162 4.87 -23.56 1.87
C LEU A 162 5.63 -22.90 3.03
N HIS A 163 5.17 -23.10 4.27
CA HIS A 163 5.85 -22.63 5.48
C HIS A 163 7.22 -23.29 5.69
N SER A 164 7.41 -24.53 5.25
CA SER A 164 8.72 -25.19 5.32
C SER A 164 9.76 -24.62 4.32
N ILE A 165 9.30 -24.02 3.21
CA ILE A 165 10.19 -23.38 2.23
C ILE A 165 10.59 -21.98 2.72
N PHE A 166 9.66 -21.27 3.38
CA PHE A 166 9.88 -19.96 3.99
C PHE A 166 9.62 -20.03 5.50
N PRO A 167 10.55 -20.58 6.29
CA PRO A 167 10.48 -20.43 7.74
C PRO A 167 10.68 -18.95 8.04
N GLY A 168 9.64 -18.30 8.55
CA GLY A 168 9.68 -16.89 8.94
C GLY A 168 10.74 -16.59 9.99
#